data_AF-A0A959T5P4-F1
#
_entry.id   AF-A0A959T5P4-F1
#
_cell.length_a   1.000
_cell.length_b   1.000
_cell.length_c   1.000
_cell.angle_alpha   90.00
_cell.angle_beta   90.00
_cell.angle_gamma   90.00
#
_symmetry.space_group_name_H-M   'P 1'
#
loop_
_entity.id
_entity.type
_entity.pdbx_description
1 polymer ?
#
loop_
_entity_poly.entity_id
_entity_poly.type
_entity_poly.pdbx_seq_one_letter_code
_entity_poly.pdbx_strand_id
1 'polypeptide(L)'
;AEVFVQFPEVITAMVAGHHGIYALYNGERLYYVGLATDLKNRLKAHLRDRHKKLWDRFSVYITSTDEHIKELESLMLRVIQPEGNRVKGKLKGSDALNRDLDRRIKEVQDQRRSGILGRIARAAKTGERKTRGASRALIAFYKGFTYKATLRADGQVRYAGTLYDSLSAAAKAVTNRRTSGPGFWHVQNAEGEWVRYKENEDRPTDRRSATNGRTPLKAFYKGKTYTATLRADGQVRWNGELYNSLSAAGRALTGRGTNGRHFWRMQDAHGDWVRLSDLNA
;
A
#
# COMPACT_ATOMS: atom_id res chain seq x y z
N ALA A 1 -37.90 17.56 15.18
CA ALA A 1 -38.31 16.80 16.34
C ALA A 1 -39.80 16.87 16.60
N GLU A 2 -40.43 18.06 16.61
CA GLU A 2 -41.77 18.22 17.19
C GLU A 2 -42.86 17.34 16.56
N VAL A 3 -42.96 17.29 15.22
CA VAL A 3 -43.88 16.38 14.52
C VAL A 3 -43.60 14.90 14.83
N PHE A 4 -42.32 14.51 14.93
CA PHE A 4 -41.96 13.12 15.28
C PHE A 4 -42.26 12.78 16.74
N VAL A 5 -42.12 13.74 17.64
CA VAL A 5 -42.44 13.59 19.07
C VAL A 5 -43.95 13.51 19.27
N GLN A 6 -44.73 14.25 18.49
CA GLN A 6 -46.19 14.25 18.54
C GLN A 6 -46.83 13.04 17.85
N PHE A 7 -46.24 12.56 16.75
CA PHE A 7 -46.79 11.45 15.95
C PHE A 7 -45.80 10.29 15.72
N PRO A 8 -45.15 9.75 16.76
CA PRO A 8 -44.13 8.71 16.60
C PRO A 8 -44.70 7.41 16.03
N GLU A 9 -45.92 7.03 16.40
CA GLU A 9 -46.56 5.79 15.94
C GLU A 9 -46.82 5.83 14.42
N VAL A 10 -47.44 6.90 13.91
CA VAL A 10 -47.76 7.07 12.48
C VAL A 10 -46.50 7.05 11.63
N ILE A 11 -45.51 7.87 12.00
CA ILE A 11 -44.26 7.97 11.23
C ILE A 11 -43.50 6.65 11.26
N THR A 12 -43.41 6.01 12.44
CA THR A 12 -42.67 4.76 12.55
C THR A 12 -43.35 3.59 11.86
N ALA A 13 -44.68 3.61 11.70
CA ALA A 13 -45.40 2.66 10.87
C ALA A 13 -45.05 2.83 9.37
N MET A 14 -44.99 4.08 8.87
CA MET A 14 -44.67 4.36 7.46
C MET A 14 -43.25 3.93 7.06
N VAL A 15 -42.29 3.99 7.99
CA VAL A 15 -40.89 3.64 7.71
C VAL A 15 -40.47 2.28 8.28
N ALA A 16 -41.39 1.53 8.87
CA ALA A 16 -41.10 0.21 9.43
C ALA A 16 -40.67 -0.77 8.33
N GLY A 17 -39.62 -1.54 8.57
CA GLY A 17 -39.14 -2.57 7.63
C GLY A 17 -38.41 -2.04 6.39
N HIS A 18 -38.18 -0.72 6.30
CA HIS A 18 -37.56 -0.11 5.13
C HIS A 18 -36.10 0.29 5.39
N HIS A 19 -35.28 0.08 4.35
CA HIS A 19 -33.90 0.55 4.25
C HIS A 19 -33.88 1.90 3.53
N GLY A 20 -32.89 2.74 3.84
CA GLY A 20 -32.73 3.98 3.09
C GLY A 20 -31.83 5.01 3.76
N ILE A 21 -31.98 6.25 3.28
CA ILE A 21 -31.25 7.41 3.77
C ILE A 21 -32.22 8.35 4.46
N TYR A 22 -31.82 8.90 5.59
CA TYR A 22 -32.56 9.96 6.27
C TYR A 22 -31.68 11.20 6.44
N ALA A 23 -32.34 12.35 6.40
CA ALA A 23 -31.77 13.67 6.60
C ALA A 23 -32.50 14.34 7.77
N LEU A 24 -31.75 14.91 8.71
CA LEU A 24 -32.25 15.71 9.82
C LEU A 24 -31.88 17.17 9.58
N TYR A 25 -32.82 18.08 9.84
CA TYR A 25 -32.68 19.52 9.62
C TYR A 25 -32.82 20.28 10.93
N ASN A 26 -32.18 21.44 10.99
CA ASN A 26 -32.41 22.46 12.01
C ASN A 26 -32.77 23.76 11.28
N GLY A 27 -34.05 24.10 11.28
CA GLY A 27 -34.65 25.09 10.40
C GLY A 27 -34.51 24.71 8.94
N GLU A 28 -33.92 25.62 8.16
CA GLU A 28 -33.63 25.39 6.74
C GLU A 28 -32.32 24.64 6.49
N ARG A 29 -31.48 24.47 7.52
CA ARG A 29 -30.15 23.89 7.37
C ARG A 29 -30.19 22.38 7.53
N LEU A 30 -29.54 21.66 6.62
CA LEU A 30 -29.30 20.22 6.79
C LEU A 30 -28.27 20.01 7.92
N TYR A 31 -28.72 19.39 9.00
CA TYR A 31 -27.93 19.19 10.21
C TYR A 31 -27.24 17.82 10.24
N TYR A 32 -27.88 16.77 9.71
CA TYR A 32 -27.31 15.43 9.71
C TYR A 32 -27.86 14.56 8.58
N VAL A 33 -27.04 13.66 8.05
CA VAL A 33 -27.44 12.63 7.08
C VAL A 33 -26.95 11.27 7.54
N GLY A 34 -27.78 10.23 7.41
CA GLY A 34 -27.34 8.87 7.71
C GLY A 34 -28.08 7.80 6.93
N LEU A 35 -27.43 6.65 6.81
CA LEU A 35 -28.01 5.41 6.31
C LEU A 35 -28.63 4.59 7.45
N ALA A 36 -29.73 3.89 7.17
CA ALA A 36 -30.30 2.91 8.08
C ALA A 36 -30.81 1.69 7.33
N THR A 37 -30.54 0.51 7.89
CA THR A 37 -31.22 -0.74 7.50
C THR A 37 -32.59 -0.88 8.18
N ASP A 38 -32.80 -0.16 9.27
CA ASP A 38 -34.08 -0.04 9.97
C ASP A 38 -34.30 1.43 10.33
N LEU A 39 -35.03 2.12 9.45
CA LEU A 39 -35.30 3.55 9.59
C LEU A 39 -36.10 3.87 10.86
N LYS A 40 -37.04 3.00 11.25
CA LYS A 40 -37.85 3.17 12.46
C LYS A 40 -36.97 3.22 13.71
N ASN A 41 -36.15 2.20 13.90
CA ASN A 41 -35.29 2.11 15.07
C ASN A 41 -34.21 3.19 15.06
N ARG A 42 -33.70 3.55 13.88
CA ARG A 42 -32.69 4.61 13.75
C ARG A 42 -33.24 5.99 14.11
N LEU A 43 -34.43 6.36 13.64
CA LEU A 43 -35.06 7.63 14.00
C LEU A 43 -35.43 7.69 15.49
N LYS A 44 -35.94 6.59 16.07
CA LYS A 44 -36.18 6.52 17.52
C LYS A 44 -34.90 6.73 18.33
N ALA A 45 -33.76 6.22 17.89
CA ALA A 45 -32.48 6.42 18.55
C ALA A 45 -32.05 7.91 18.59
N HIS A 46 -32.33 8.68 17.53
CA HIS A 46 -32.00 10.10 17.44
C HIS A 46 -32.78 11.02 18.39
N LEU A 47 -33.85 10.51 19.01
CA LEU A 47 -34.53 11.21 20.10
C LEU A 47 -33.78 11.14 21.43
N ARG A 48 -32.79 10.24 21.53
CA ARG A 48 -32.09 9.93 22.79
C ARG A 48 -30.58 10.06 22.69
N ASP A 49 -30.02 9.96 21.49
CA ASP A 49 -28.58 10.06 21.26
C ASP A 49 -28.10 11.52 21.23
N ARG A 50 -26.83 11.72 20.83
CA ARG A 50 -26.19 13.03 20.73
C ARG A 50 -26.90 14.03 19.80
N HIS A 51 -27.80 13.56 18.93
CA HIS A 51 -28.56 14.41 18.01
C HIS A 51 -29.87 14.90 18.64
N LYS A 52 -30.22 14.44 19.84
CA LYS A 52 -31.41 14.86 20.58
C LYS A 52 -31.47 16.40 20.68
N LYS A 53 -32.64 16.97 20.35
CA LYS A 53 -32.94 18.42 20.37
C LYS A 53 -32.11 19.28 19.38
N LEU A 54 -31.33 18.67 18.50
CA LEU A 54 -30.53 19.41 17.50
C LEU A 54 -31.17 19.43 16.10
N TRP A 55 -32.42 18.97 15.98
CA TRP A 55 -33.15 18.93 14.73
C TRP A 55 -34.66 19.12 14.94
N ASP A 56 -35.32 19.81 14.01
CA ASP A 56 -36.75 20.16 14.04
C ASP A 56 -37.55 19.46 12.92
N ARG A 57 -36.91 19.12 11.81
CA ARG A 57 -37.50 18.41 10.66
C ARG A 57 -36.63 17.24 10.22
N PHE A 58 -37.24 16.25 9.56
CA PHE A 58 -36.52 15.15 8.93
C PHE A 58 -37.13 14.81 7.57
N SER A 59 -36.34 14.19 6.70
CA SER A 59 -36.76 13.63 5.42
C SER A 59 -36.22 12.20 5.30
N VAL A 60 -37.00 11.30 4.71
CA VAL A 60 -36.64 9.89 4.53
C VAL A 60 -36.77 9.53 3.07
N TYR A 61 -35.76 8.85 2.54
CA TYR A 61 -35.70 8.33 1.18
C TYR A 61 -35.51 6.82 1.27
N ILE A 62 -36.60 6.10 1.00
CA ILE A 62 -36.66 4.65 1.04
C ILE A 62 -36.09 4.11 -0.27
N THR A 63 -35.26 3.07 -0.19
CA THR A 63 -34.76 2.37 -1.37
C THR A 63 -35.23 0.92 -1.36
N SER A 64 -35.47 0.37 -2.55
CA SER A 64 -35.88 -1.04 -2.73
C SER A 64 -34.71 -2.02 -2.57
N THR A 65 -33.47 -1.56 -2.76
CA THR A 65 -32.25 -2.35 -2.61
C THR A 65 -31.19 -1.58 -1.81
N ASP A 66 -30.23 -2.31 -1.24
CA ASP A 66 -29.12 -1.76 -0.44
C ASP A 66 -27.85 -1.44 -1.26
N GLU A 67 -27.85 -1.81 -2.54
CA GLU A 67 -26.67 -1.87 -3.42
C GLU A 67 -25.93 -0.53 -3.61
N HIS A 68 -26.62 0.61 -3.49
CA HIS A 68 -26.02 1.95 -3.70
C HIS A 68 -26.28 2.96 -2.58
N ILE A 69 -26.89 2.53 -1.46
CA ILE A 69 -27.28 3.47 -0.40
C ILE A 69 -26.03 4.11 0.24
N LYS A 70 -24.93 3.36 0.35
CA LYS A 70 -23.68 3.82 0.96
C LYS A 70 -22.95 4.86 0.11
N GLU A 71 -22.98 4.69 -1.21
CA GLU A 71 -22.41 5.60 -2.20
C GLU A 71 -23.19 6.93 -2.18
N LEU A 72 -24.52 6.88 -2.13
CA LEU A 72 -25.39 8.05 -2.03
C LEU A 72 -25.19 8.81 -0.71
N GLU A 73 -25.11 8.10 0.42
CA GLU A 73 -24.76 8.71 1.72
C GLU A 73 -23.41 9.40 1.64
N SER A 74 -22.40 8.72 1.11
CA SER A 74 -21.04 9.25 0.99
C SER A 74 -20.98 10.48 0.08
N LEU A 75 -21.77 10.51 -0.99
CA LEU A 75 -21.91 11.67 -1.88
C LEU A 75 -22.55 12.84 -1.14
N MET A 76 -23.68 12.63 -0.46
CA MET A 76 -24.38 13.69 0.28
C MET A 76 -23.50 14.29 1.39
N LEU A 77 -22.78 13.46 2.14
CA LEU A 77 -21.85 13.93 3.16
C LEU A 77 -20.73 14.78 2.60
N ARG A 78 -20.31 14.53 1.35
CA ARG A 78 -19.22 15.26 0.71
C ARG A 78 -19.67 16.59 0.13
N VAL A 79 -20.87 16.64 -0.44
CA VAL A 79 -21.46 17.84 -1.03
C VAL A 79 -21.92 18.81 0.06
N ILE A 80 -22.63 18.30 1.07
CA ILE A 80 -23.36 19.16 2.02
C ILE A 80 -22.59 19.39 3.33
N GLN A 81 -21.71 18.46 3.73
CA GLN A 81 -20.88 18.54 4.95
C GLN A 81 -21.64 19.01 6.21
N PRO A 82 -22.77 18.36 6.55
CA PRO A 82 -23.62 18.80 7.65
C PRO A 82 -22.90 18.72 9.00
N GLU A 83 -23.10 19.73 9.86
CA GLU A 83 -22.36 19.93 11.12
C GLU A 83 -22.48 18.74 12.10
N GLY A 84 -23.61 18.03 12.08
CA GLY A 84 -23.85 16.85 12.93
C GLY A 84 -23.06 15.61 12.51
N ASN A 85 -22.50 15.56 11.29
CA ASN A 85 -21.78 14.39 10.78
C ASN A 85 -20.28 14.45 11.10
N ARG A 86 -19.81 13.48 11.88
CA ARG A 86 -18.37 13.31 12.16
C ARG A 86 -17.57 12.81 10.95
N VAL A 87 -18.22 12.10 10.02
CA VAL A 87 -17.58 11.48 8.86
C VAL A 87 -17.86 12.33 7.62
N LYS A 88 -16.82 12.65 6.83
CA LYS A 88 -16.90 13.54 5.66
C LYS A 88 -17.21 12.83 4.31
N GLY A 89 -17.80 11.64 4.34
CA GLY A 89 -18.19 10.88 3.14
C GLY A 89 -17.01 10.41 2.27
N LYS A 90 -16.47 9.22 2.56
CA LYS A 90 -15.40 8.60 1.75
C LYS A 90 -16.01 7.63 0.75
N LEU A 91 -16.01 7.99 -0.53
CA LEU A 91 -16.35 7.09 -1.64
C LEU A 91 -15.25 6.02 -1.78
N LYS A 92 -15.64 4.74 -1.71
CA LYS A 92 -14.72 3.63 -2.01
C LYS A 92 -14.41 3.66 -3.51
N GLY A 93 -13.13 3.63 -3.86
CA GLY A 93 -12.69 3.62 -5.27
C GLY A 93 -12.63 4.98 -5.96
N SER A 94 -12.95 6.10 -5.29
CA SER A 94 -12.79 7.42 -5.91
C SER A 94 -11.31 7.82 -5.98
N ASP A 95 -10.82 8.15 -7.18
CA ASP A 95 -9.50 8.71 -7.37
C ASP A 95 -9.35 10.04 -6.63
N ALA A 96 -8.23 10.21 -5.93
CA ALA A 96 -7.96 11.39 -5.12
C ALA A 96 -7.45 12.56 -5.99
N LEU A 97 -8.31 13.06 -6.89
CA LEU A 97 -8.01 14.19 -7.79
C LEU A 97 -7.50 15.43 -7.02
N ASN A 98 -7.97 15.66 -5.79
CA ASN A 98 -7.50 16.76 -4.94
C ASN A 98 -6.00 16.67 -4.63
N ARG A 99 -5.41 15.47 -4.52
CA ARG A 99 -3.97 15.30 -4.28
C ARG A 99 -3.16 15.58 -5.54
N ASP A 100 -3.70 15.25 -6.71
CA ASP A 100 -3.07 15.60 -7.99
C ASP A 100 -3.14 17.11 -8.23
N LEU A 101 -4.29 17.72 -7.95
CA LEU A 101 -4.49 19.17 -8.06
C LEU A 101 -3.54 19.95 -7.12
N ASP A 102 -3.47 19.57 -5.84
CA ASP A 102 -2.57 20.21 -4.86
C ASP A 102 -1.10 20.13 -5.30
N ARG A 103 -0.67 18.97 -5.81
CA ARG A 103 0.66 18.79 -6.39
C ARG A 103 0.91 19.73 -7.56
N ARG A 104 -0.02 19.80 -8.52
CA ARG A 104 0.13 20.66 -9.70
C ARG A 104 0.14 22.14 -9.35
N ILE A 105 -0.69 22.57 -8.39
CA ILE A 105 -0.70 23.95 -7.89
C ILE A 105 0.66 24.31 -7.30
N LYS A 106 1.22 23.43 -6.47
CA LYS A 106 2.55 23.65 -5.87
C LYS A 106 3.66 23.76 -6.92
N GLU A 107 3.66 22.88 -7.92
CA GLU A 107 4.65 22.91 -9.01
C GLU A 107 4.60 24.23 -9.78
N VAL A 108 3.41 24.73 -10.10
CA VAL A 108 3.22 26.02 -10.79
C VAL A 108 3.68 27.19 -9.91
N GLN A 109 3.38 27.17 -8.61
CA GLN A 109 3.80 28.20 -7.67
C GLN A 109 5.32 28.23 -7.50
N ASP A 110 5.96 27.06 -7.38
CA ASP A 110 7.40 26.94 -7.23
C ASP A 110 8.13 27.46 -8.49
N GLN A 111 7.61 27.15 -9.68
CA GLN A 111 8.14 27.68 -10.95
C GLN A 111 8.01 29.20 -11.03
N ARG A 112 6.83 29.76 -10.72
CA ARG A 112 6.60 31.22 -10.70
C ARG A 112 7.53 31.92 -9.71
N ARG A 113 7.64 31.38 -8.50
CA ARG A 113 8.49 31.93 -7.44
C ARG A 113 9.97 31.88 -7.81
N SER A 114 10.42 30.81 -8.47
CA SER A 114 11.80 30.71 -8.97
C SER A 114 12.10 31.75 -10.04
N GLY A 115 11.18 31.95 -10.99
CA GLY A 115 11.32 32.94 -12.06
C GLY A 115 11.39 34.37 -11.53
N ILE A 116 10.53 34.73 -10.57
CA ILE A 116 10.48 36.08 -9.97
C ILE A 116 11.76 36.37 -9.18
N LEU A 117 12.28 35.40 -8.42
CA LEU A 117 13.44 35.62 -7.56
C LEU A 117 14.79 35.62 -8.31
N GLY A 118 14.80 35.61 -9.65
CA GLY A 118 16.02 35.59 -10.46
C GLY A 118 16.92 34.39 -10.21
N ARG A 119 16.44 33.40 -9.44
CA ARG A 119 17.11 32.13 -9.23
C ARG A 119 16.88 31.35 -10.52
N ILE A 120 17.83 31.46 -11.45
CA ILE A 120 18.06 30.41 -12.44
C ILE A 120 17.94 29.11 -11.66
N ALA A 121 16.95 28.29 -12.00
CA ALA A 121 16.67 27.05 -11.30
C ALA A 121 17.92 26.17 -11.43
N ARG A 122 18.87 26.31 -10.50
CA ARG A 122 19.87 25.28 -10.23
C ARG A 122 19.02 24.12 -9.77
N ALA A 123 18.78 23.19 -10.70
CA ALA A 123 18.09 21.94 -10.48
C ALA A 123 18.45 21.48 -9.08
N ALA A 124 17.46 21.53 -8.18
CA ALA A 124 17.66 21.21 -6.79
C ALA A 124 18.35 19.85 -6.78
N LYS A 125 19.50 19.77 -6.11
CA LYS A 125 20.14 18.52 -5.71
C LYS A 125 19.20 17.82 -4.74
N THR A 126 18.10 17.27 -5.25
CA THR A 126 17.39 16.16 -4.65
C THR A 126 18.37 15.00 -4.63
N GLY A 127 18.76 14.56 -3.43
CA GLY A 127 19.54 13.34 -3.25
C GLY A 127 18.97 12.22 -4.12
N GLU A 128 19.87 11.43 -4.71
CA GLU A 128 19.60 10.38 -5.68
C GLU A 128 18.31 9.61 -5.35
N ARG A 129 17.24 10.02 -6.04
CA ARG A 129 15.98 9.31 -6.05
C ARG A 129 16.23 8.12 -6.97
N LYS A 130 16.64 6.98 -6.38
CA LYS A 130 16.75 5.70 -7.09
C LYS A 130 15.52 5.55 -8.00
N THR A 131 15.82 5.38 -9.28
CA THR A 131 14.91 5.38 -10.42
C THR A 131 13.63 4.59 -10.15
N ARG A 132 12.48 5.24 -10.36
CA ARG A 132 11.16 4.59 -10.40
C ARG A 132 11.12 3.61 -11.56
N GLY A 133 11.40 2.33 -11.30
CA GLY A 133 10.94 1.27 -12.19
C GLY A 133 9.41 1.16 -12.15
N ALA A 134 8.81 0.70 -13.24
CA ALA A 134 7.37 0.49 -13.34
C ALA A 134 6.87 -0.47 -12.25
N SER A 135 5.80 -0.10 -11.55
CA SER A 135 5.11 -1.00 -10.62
C SER A 135 4.33 -2.07 -11.38
N ARG A 136 4.45 -3.34 -10.99
CA ARG A 136 3.77 -4.47 -11.64
C ARG A 136 2.59 -4.96 -10.80
N ALA A 137 1.50 -5.32 -11.47
CA ALA A 137 0.38 -5.98 -10.82
C ALA A 137 0.75 -7.44 -10.49
N LEU A 138 0.34 -7.90 -9.31
CA LEU A 138 0.47 -9.28 -8.85
C LEU A 138 -0.90 -9.87 -8.56
N ILE A 139 -1.09 -11.14 -8.90
CA ILE A 139 -2.22 -11.93 -8.39
C ILE A 139 -1.77 -13.23 -7.72
N ALA A 140 -2.59 -13.77 -6.84
CA ALA A 140 -2.42 -15.12 -6.31
C ALA A 140 -3.78 -15.77 -6.11
N PHE A 141 -3.88 -17.06 -6.42
CA PHE A 141 -5.06 -17.87 -6.17
C PHE A 141 -4.81 -18.74 -4.94
N TYR A 142 -5.61 -18.56 -3.89
CA TYR A 142 -5.43 -19.32 -2.65
C TYR A 142 -6.77 -19.56 -1.97
N LYS A 143 -7.05 -20.83 -1.64
CA LYS A 143 -8.30 -21.28 -1.00
C LYS A 143 -9.59 -20.76 -1.69
N GLY A 144 -9.60 -20.74 -3.02
CA GLY A 144 -10.75 -20.28 -3.81
C GLY A 144 -10.86 -18.74 -3.95
N PHE A 145 -9.93 -17.97 -3.37
CA PHE A 145 -9.93 -16.52 -3.48
C PHE A 145 -8.78 -16.02 -4.36
N THR A 146 -9.03 -14.92 -5.06
CA THR A 146 -8.01 -14.19 -5.83
C THR A 146 -7.53 -12.99 -5.02
N TYR A 147 -6.24 -12.94 -4.76
CA TYR A 147 -5.58 -11.86 -4.04
C TYR A 147 -4.82 -10.98 -5.02
N LYS A 148 -5.00 -9.66 -4.91
CA LYS A 148 -4.34 -8.67 -5.78
C LYS A 148 -3.33 -7.86 -4.98
N ALA A 149 -2.14 -7.68 -5.53
CA ALA A 149 -1.08 -6.88 -4.93
C ALA A 149 -0.33 -6.08 -6.00
N THR A 150 0.55 -5.18 -5.58
CA THR A 150 1.40 -4.39 -6.48
C THR A 150 2.85 -4.52 -6.06
N LEU A 151 3.68 -5.05 -6.95
CA LEU A 151 5.14 -5.06 -6.80
C LEU A 151 5.69 -3.71 -7.20
N ARG A 152 6.46 -3.10 -6.32
CA ARG A 152 7.19 -1.86 -6.59
C ARG A 152 8.58 -2.19 -7.09
N ALA A 153 9.20 -1.24 -7.79
CA ALA A 153 10.55 -1.41 -8.33
C ALA A 153 11.65 -1.57 -7.28
N ASP A 154 11.38 -1.15 -6.04
CA ASP A 154 12.25 -1.37 -4.88
C ASP A 154 12.09 -2.78 -4.27
N GLY A 155 11.24 -3.64 -4.85
CA GLY A 155 10.99 -5.00 -4.38
C GLY A 155 9.91 -5.10 -3.30
N GLN A 156 9.39 -3.97 -2.80
CA GLN A 156 8.32 -3.97 -1.81
C GLN A 156 6.97 -4.32 -2.46
N VAL A 157 6.11 -4.98 -1.71
CA VAL A 157 4.79 -5.43 -2.18
C VAL A 157 3.71 -4.71 -1.40
N ARG A 158 2.81 -4.04 -2.11
CA ARG A 158 1.61 -3.44 -1.52
C ARG A 158 0.44 -4.42 -1.63
N TYR A 159 -0.07 -4.87 -0.49
CA TYR A 159 -1.21 -5.79 -0.40
C TYR A 159 -2.16 -5.33 0.70
N ALA A 160 -3.47 -5.32 0.41
CA ALA A 160 -4.52 -4.89 1.35
C ALA A 160 -4.29 -3.51 2.03
N GLY A 161 -3.61 -2.59 1.34
CA GLY A 161 -3.28 -1.26 1.87
C GLY A 161 -1.99 -1.19 2.70
N THR A 162 -1.40 -2.33 3.03
CA THR A 162 -0.14 -2.46 3.78
C THR A 162 1.04 -2.68 2.83
N LEU A 163 2.20 -2.15 3.20
CA LEU A 163 3.45 -2.35 2.47
C LEU A 163 4.28 -3.42 3.16
N TYR A 164 4.75 -4.39 2.39
CA TYR A 164 5.57 -5.50 2.85
C TYR A 164 6.94 -5.43 2.18
N ASP A 165 7.99 -5.73 2.93
CA ASP A 165 9.37 -5.62 2.43
C ASP A 165 9.75 -6.74 1.45
N SER A 166 8.86 -7.70 1.20
CA SER A 166 9.09 -8.76 0.21
C SER A 166 7.80 -9.45 -0.24
N LEU A 167 7.88 -10.13 -1.38
CA LEU A 167 6.87 -11.06 -1.89
C LEU A 167 6.49 -12.14 -0.86
N SER A 168 7.47 -12.64 -0.12
CA SER A 168 7.26 -13.69 0.89
C SER A 168 6.54 -13.15 2.13
N ALA A 169 6.83 -11.91 2.55
CA ALA A 169 6.13 -11.25 3.65
C ALA A 169 4.66 -10.97 3.28
N ALA A 170 4.41 -10.49 2.06
CA ALA A 170 3.06 -10.31 1.55
C ALA A 170 2.32 -11.66 1.40
N ALA A 171 2.99 -12.71 0.91
CA ALA A 171 2.41 -14.05 0.80
C ALA A 171 2.05 -14.63 2.17
N LYS A 172 2.91 -14.45 3.18
CA LYS A 172 2.61 -14.84 4.57
C LYS A 172 1.37 -14.13 5.11
N ALA A 173 1.16 -12.86 4.76
CA ALA A 173 -0.04 -12.13 5.17
C ALA A 173 -1.33 -12.69 4.55
N VAL A 174 -1.24 -13.33 3.38
CA VAL A 174 -2.37 -14.02 2.74
C VAL A 174 -2.58 -15.42 3.32
N THR A 175 -1.51 -16.21 3.43
CA THR A 175 -1.61 -17.63 3.79
C THR A 175 -1.63 -17.89 5.30
N ASN A 176 -1.26 -16.88 6.09
CA ASN A 176 -0.95 -16.97 7.52
C ASN A 176 0.10 -18.04 7.85
N ARG A 177 0.99 -18.34 6.89
CA ARG A 177 2.06 -19.35 7.02
C ARG A 177 3.32 -18.86 6.31
N ARG A 178 4.48 -19.46 6.62
CA ARG A 178 5.70 -19.17 5.86
C ARG A 178 5.52 -19.67 4.43
N THR A 179 5.44 -18.76 3.47
CA THR A 179 5.17 -19.07 2.07
C THR A 179 6.23 -18.41 1.19
N SER A 180 6.70 -19.15 0.18
CA SER A 180 7.61 -18.61 -0.83
C SER A 180 6.87 -17.59 -1.69
N GLY A 181 7.30 -16.33 -1.60
CA GLY A 181 6.70 -15.22 -2.35
C GLY A 181 6.69 -15.42 -3.86
N PRO A 182 7.85 -15.67 -4.51
CA PRO A 182 7.91 -15.83 -5.96
C PRO A 182 6.98 -16.94 -6.49
N GLY A 183 6.90 -18.09 -5.80
CA GLY A 183 6.03 -19.18 -6.22
C GLY A 183 4.53 -18.96 -5.93
N PHE A 184 4.20 -17.98 -5.10
CA PHE A 184 2.84 -17.65 -4.70
C PHE A 184 2.19 -16.61 -5.61
N TRP A 185 2.96 -15.61 -6.04
CA TRP A 185 2.46 -14.51 -6.87
C TRP A 185 2.62 -14.82 -8.37
N HIS A 186 1.71 -14.25 -9.15
CA HIS A 186 1.69 -14.28 -10.61
C HIS A 186 1.74 -12.86 -11.13
N VAL A 187 2.43 -12.63 -12.24
CA VAL A 187 2.50 -11.37 -12.98
C VAL A 187 1.93 -11.57 -14.37
N GLN A 188 1.47 -10.48 -14.96
CA GLN A 188 1.10 -10.48 -16.36
C GLN A 188 2.37 -10.46 -17.23
N ASN A 189 2.46 -11.34 -18.22
CA ASN A 189 3.48 -11.31 -19.28
C ASN A 189 3.09 -10.30 -20.39
N ALA A 190 3.91 -10.20 -21.43
CA ALA A 190 3.67 -9.28 -22.55
C ALA A 190 2.40 -9.66 -23.35
N GLU A 191 2.04 -10.94 -23.33
CA GLU A 191 0.88 -11.53 -24.00
C GLU A 191 -0.42 -11.36 -23.19
N GLY A 192 -0.35 -10.81 -21.98
CA GLY A 192 -1.52 -10.57 -21.13
C GLY A 192 -1.91 -11.74 -20.21
N GLU A 193 -1.15 -12.83 -20.20
CA GLU A 193 -1.38 -14.02 -19.39
C GLU A 193 -0.76 -13.90 -17.99
N TRP A 194 -1.42 -14.50 -16.99
CA TRP A 194 -0.93 -14.53 -15.61
C TRP A 194 0.02 -15.69 -15.38
N VAL A 195 1.32 -15.43 -15.46
CA VAL A 195 2.38 -16.40 -15.24
C VAL A 195 2.97 -16.27 -13.85
N ARG A 196 3.48 -17.36 -13.27
CA ARG A 196 4.16 -17.32 -11.97
C ARG A 196 5.29 -16.30 -11.98
N TYR A 197 5.40 -15.53 -10.91
CA TYR A 197 6.49 -14.59 -10.74
C TYR A 197 7.82 -15.34 -10.62
N LYS A 198 8.71 -15.10 -11.58
CA LYS A 198 10.10 -15.57 -11.51
C LYS A 198 11.00 -14.36 -11.29
N GLU A 199 11.78 -14.42 -10.23
CA GLU A 199 12.72 -13.35 -9.86
C GLU A 199 13.87 -13.17 -10.88
N ASN A 200 14.11 -14.15 -11.75
CA ASN A 200 15.31 -14.24 -12.59
C ASN A 200 15.14 -13.97 -14.09
N GLU A 201 13.94 -13.74 -14.63
CA GLU A 201 13.75 -13.60 -16.09
C GLU A 201 13.44 -12.17 -16.60
N ASP A 202 13.09 -11.22 -15.72
CA ASP A 202 12.40 -9.98 -16.16
C ASP A 202 13.02 -8.64 -15.69
N ARG A 203 14.33 -8.61 -15.40
CA ARG A 203 15.04 -7.32 -15.22
C ARG A 203 15.34 -6.77 -16.62
N PRO A 204 14.94 -5.53 -16.97
CA PRO A 204 15.37 -4.93 -18.23
C PRO A 204 16.90 -4.90 -18.24
N THR A 205 17.48 -5.65 -19.16
CA THR A 205 18.90 -5.55 -19.49
C THR A 205 19.09 -4.25 -20.25
N ASP A 206 19.09 -3.13 -19.51
CA ASP A 206 19.48 -1.86 -20.10
C ASP A 206 20.98 -1.93 -20.39
N ARG A 207 21.27 -2.28 -21.65
CA ARG A 207 22.58 -2.15 -22.27
C ARG A 207 22.88 -0.66 -22.40
N ARG A 208 23.40 -0.05 -21.34
CA ARG A 208 24.42 1.02 -21.41
C ARG A 208 24.97 1.36 -20.02
N SER A 209 26.30 1.35 -19.97
CA SER A 209 27.20 1.82 -18.90
C SER A 209 27.65 0.77 -17.88
N ALA A 210 28.83 0.23 -18.20
CA ALA A 210 29.66 -0.66 -17.43
C ALA A 210 30.38 0.08 -16.28
N THR A 211 30.37 -0.52 -15.09
CA THR A 211 31.57 -0.84 -14.29
C THR A 211 31.20 -1.95 -13.27
N ASN A 212 32.05 -2.96 -13.17
CA ASN A 212 31.82 -4.24 -12.47
C ASN A 212 31.40 -4.11 -11.00
N GLY A 213 30.11 -4.30 -10.70
CA GLY A 213 29.56 -4.53 -9.34
C GLY A 213 29.80 -5.96 -8.83
N ARG A 214 31.03 -6.46 -8.95
CA ARG A 214 31.47 -7.78 -8.47
C ARG A 214 32.48 -7.56 -7.34
N THR A 215 31.99 -7.65 -6.13
CA THR A 215 32.81 -7.51 -4.93
C THR A 215 33.42 -8.87 -4.60
N PRO A 216 34.76 -9.02 -4.60
CA PRO A 216 35.38 -10.28 -4.25
C PRO A 216 35.20 -10.57 -2.76
N LEU A 217 34.89 -11.82 -2.44
CA LEU A 217 34.77 -12.33 -1.09
C LEU A 217 35.84 -13.38 -0.83
N LYS A 218 36.35 -13.42 0.40
CA LYS A 218 37.33 -14.41 0.84
C LYS A 218 36.89 -15.02 2.17
N ALA A 219 37.06 -16.33 2.33
CA ALA A 219 36.83 -17.03 3.59
C ALA A 219 37.98 -18.01 3.85
N PHE A 220 38.33 -18.20 5.12
CA PHE A 220 39.30 -19.20 5.56
C PHE A 220 38.57 -20.27 6.37
N TYR A 221 38.65 -21.52 5.93
CA TYR A 221 37.94 -22.63 6.56
C TYR A 221 38.75 -23.92 6.44
N LYS A 222 38.93 -24.63 7.56
CA LYS A 222 39.69 -25.89 7.65
C LYS A 222 41.06 -25.84 6.94
N GLY A 223 41.83 -24.77 7.19
CA GLY A 223 43.17 -24.61 6.61
C GLY A 223 43.19 -24.17 5.14
N LYS A 224 42.03 -23.98 4.50
CA LYS A 224 41.92 -23.61 3.08
C LYS A 224 41.28 -22.23 2.90
N THR A 225 41.75 -21.52 1.89
CA THR A 225 41.18 -20.24 1.47
C THR A 225 40.18 -20.48 0.34
N TYR A 226 39.01 -19.87 0.45
CA TYR A 226 37.95 -19.93 -0.54
C TYR A 226 37.60 -18.54 -1.03
N THR A 227 37.38 -18.40 -2.33
CA THR A 227 36.99 -17.15 -2.97
C THR A 227 35.60 -17.24 -3.56
N ALA A 228 34.80 -16.20 -3.36
CA ALA A 228 33.47 -16.06 -3.95
C ALA A 228 33.30 -14.64 -4.51
N THR A 229 32.22 -14.40 -5.24
CA THR A 229 31.90 -13.07 -5.76
C THR A 229 30.53 -12.65 -5.27
N LEU A 230 30.48 -11.56 -4.51
CA LEU A 230 29.25 -10.88 -4.16
C LEU A 230 28.83 -9.99 -5.34
N ARG A 231 27.63 -10.20 -5.82
CA ARG A 231 27.02 -9.39 -6.87
C ARG A 231 26.31 -8.19 -6.25
N ALA A 232 26.11 -7.14 -7.04
CA ALA A 232 25.37 -5.95 -6.63
C ALA A 232 23.91 -6.23 -6.19
N ASP A 233 23.34 -7.37 -6.56
CA ASP A 233 22.02 -7.86 -6.14
C ASP A 233 22.03 -8.61 -4.80
N GLY A 234 23.20 -8.75 -4.15
CA GLY A 234 23.37 -9.47 -2.88
C GLY A 234 23.55 -10.98 -3.00
N GLN A 235 23.49 -11.54 -4.23
CA GLN A 235 23.78 -12.95 -4.46
C GLN A 235 25.28 -13.22 -4.41
N VAL A 236 25.64 -14.43 -3.96
CA VAL A 236 27.03 -14.89 -3.89
C VAL A 236 27.24 -15.97 -4.92
N ARG A 237 28.19 -15.77 -5.82
CA ARG A 237 28.65 -16.80 -6.75
C ARG A 237 29.84 -17.52 -6.14
N TRP A 238 29.72 -18.83 -5.92
CA TRP A 238 30.78 -19.67 -5.40
C TRP A 238 30.76 -21.02 -6.12
N ASN A 239 31.93 -21.51 -6.54
CA ASN A 239 32.08 -22.76 -7.27
C ASN A 239 31.15 -22.94 -8.50
N GLY A 240 30.90 -21.86 -9.25
CA GLY A 240 30.00 -21.87 -10.42
C GLY A 240 28.51 -21.74 -10.09
N GLU A 241 28.12 -21.95 -8.84
CA GLU A 241 26.73 -21.83 -8.37
C GLU A 241 26.41 -20.44 -7.80
N LEU A 242 25.12 -20.10 -7.83
CA LEU A 242 24.57 -18.84 -7.29
C LEU A 242 23.76 -19.12 -6.03
N TYR A 243 24.11 -18.40 -4.97
CA TYR A 243 23.44 -18.50 -3.67
C TYR A 243 22.74 -17.19 -3.35
N ASN A 244 21.49 -17.29 -2.90
CA ASN A 244 20.64 -16.14 -2.56
C ASN A 244 21.06 -15.39 -1.28
N SER A 245 22.13 -15.82 -0.61
CA SER A 245 22.71 -15.12 0.54
C SER A 245 24.12 -15.59 0.88
N LEU A 246 24.87 -14.74 1.59
CA LEU A 246 26.17 -15.07 2.21
C LEU A 246 26.10 -16.33 3.09
N SER A 247 25.02 -16.49 3.86
CA SER A 247 24.82 -17.64 4.74
C SER A 247 24.52 -18.92 3.96
N ALA A 248 23.84 -18.83 2.82
CA ALA A 248 23.60 -19.98 1.94
C ALA A 248 24.90 -20.44 1.27
N ALA A 249 25.71 -19.52 0.75
CA ALA A 249 27.03 -19.84 0.21
C ALA A 249 27.97 -20.41 1.28
N GLY A 250 27.96 -19.82 2.48
CA GLY A 250 28.74 -20.32 3.62
C GLY A 250 28.33 -21.73 4.04
N ARG A 251 27.02 -22.01 4.07
CA ARG A 251 26.49 -23.36 4.37
C ARG A 251 26.91 -24.38 3.32
N ALA A 252 26.86 -24.01 2.03
CA ALA A 252 27.28 -24.90 0.95
C ALA A 252 28.76 -25.28 1.05
N LEU A 253 29.61 -24.36 1.50
CA LEU A 253 31.04 -24.59 1.71
C LEU A 253 31.33 -25.40 2.99
N THR A 254 30.72 -25.03 4.12
CA THR A 254 31.05 -25.62 5.43
C THR A 254 30.27 -26.90 5.75
N GLY A 255 29.18 -27.17 5.02
CA GLY A 255 28.22 -28.24 5.31
C GLY A 255 27.41 -28.02 6.60
N ARG A 256 27.51 -26.83 7.22
CA ARG A 256 26.85 -26.49 8.49
C ARG A 256 26.23 -25.09 8.45
N GLY A 257 25.25 -24.84 9.31
CA GLY A 257 24.67 -23.51 9.48
C GLY A 257 25.76 -22.49 9.81
N THR A 258 25.92 -21.46 8.97
CA THR A 258 26.99 -20.48 9.09
C THR A 258 26.41 -19.07 8.97
N ASN A 259 26.85 -18.15 9.84
CA ASN A 259 26.52 -16.73 9.69
C ASN A 259 27.41 -16.12 8.59
N GLY A 260 26.83 -15.91 7.42
CA GLY A 260 27.56 -15.46 6.24
C GLY A 260 28.32 -14.14 6.42
N ARG A 261 27.85 -13.22 7.29
CA ARG A 261 28.52 -11.94 7.50
C ARG A 261 29.81 -12.04 8.32
N HIS A 262 29.94 -13.05 9.19
CA HIS A 262 31.18 -13.32 9.92
C HIS A 262 32.13 -14.24 9.15
N PHE A 263 31.55 -15.09 8.29
CA PHE A 263 32.30 -16.10 7.55
C PHE A 263 33.02 -15.53 6.33
N TRP A 264 32.34 -14.68 5.56
CA TRP A 264 32.93 -14.01 4.41
C TRP A 264 33.62 -12.71 4.84
N ARG A 265 34.73 -12.42 4.17
CA ARG A 265 35.48 -11.17 4.26
C ARG A 265 35.45 -10.45 2.93
N MET A 266 35.51 -9.14 2.97
CA MET A 266 35.59 -8.25 1.83
C MET A 266 36.83 -7.38 1.99
N GLN A 267 37.36 -6.92 0.86
CA GLN A 267 38.40 -5.91 0.88
C GLN A 267 37.80 -4.54 1.21
N ASP A 268 38.34 -3.85 2.20
CA ASP A 268 37.98 -2.47 2.50
C ASP A 268 38.69 -1.47 1.55
N ALA A 269 38.49 -0.17 1.80
CA ALA A 269 39.10 0.89 1.00
C ALA A 269 40.64 0.94 1.10
N HIS A 270 41.22 0.32 2.14
CA HIS A 270 42.66 0.26 2.39
C HIS A 270 43.31 -1.01 1.82
N GLY A 271 42.51 -1.93 1.30
CA GLY A 271 43.00 -3.19 0.73
C GLY A 271 42.99 -4.36 1.71
N ASP A 272 42.48 -4.17 2.93
CA ASP A 272 42.48 -5.18 3.98
C ASP A 272 41.23 -6.06 3.95
N TRP A 273 41.40 -7.35 4.24
CA TRP A 273 40.30 -8.32 4.27
C TRP A 273 39.59 -8.31 5.62
N VAL A 274 38.55 -7.48 5.71
CA VAL A 274 37.72 -7.33 6.92
C VAL A 274 36.43 -8.13 6.83
N ARG A 275 35.85 -8.53 7.98
CA ARG A 275 34.58 -9.27 7.96
C ARG A 275 33.45 -8.33 7.54
N LEU A 276 32.45 -8.88 6.86
CA LEU A 276 31.25 -8.12 6.48
C LEU A 276 30.39 -7.71 7.70
N SER A 277 30.63 -8.29 8.87
CA SER A 277 30.06 -7.81 10.14
C SER A 277 30.65 -6.47 10.60
N ASP A 278 31.89 -6.20 10.23
CA ASP A 278 32.67 -5.10 10.81
C ASP A 278 32.58 -3.83 9.94
N LEU A 279 31.95 -3.93 8.76
CA LEU A 279 31.77 -2.84 7.79
C LEU A 279 30.52 -1.97 8.03
N ASN A 280 29.82 -2.14 9.16
CA ASN A 280 28.69 -1.29 9.58
C ASN A 280 28.91 -0.77 11.02
N ALA A 281 29.88 0.14 11.17
CA ALA A 281 29.87 1.17 12.22
C ALA A 281 29.56 2.52 11.56
#